data_AF-B8MLG8-F1
#
_entry.id   AF-B8MLG8-F1
#
_cell.length_a   1.000
_cell.length_b   1.000
_cell.length_c   1.000
_cell.angle_alpha   90.00
_cell.angle_beta   90.00
_cell.angle_gamma   90.00
#
_symmetry.space_group_name_H-M   'P 1'
#
loop_
_entity.id
_entity.type
_entity.pdbx_description
1 polymer ?
#
loop_
_entity_poly.entity_id
_entity_poly.type
_entity_poly.pdbx_seq_one_letter_code
_entity_poly.pdbx_strand_id
1 'polypeptide(L)'
;MDMRGLRFLGRCRKICRPQSFNQLTTNGTRRFSQQSNLRQQASTNDHAGTKQKNTSTLYYTASIIVGTLALAYGSVPLYKMICQQTGWNGQPVQVHKAGDGDTASRLKPVTDSRRLRITFNGSVSDVLPWKFTPQQREVRVLPGETALAFYTATNKGTSDIIGVATYSVTPAQVAPYFSKIQCFCFEEQKLNAGESVDMPVFFFIDPDFAKDPSMKNIDTITLSYTFFKARYDDNGILRPTA
;
A
#
# COMPACT_ATOMS: atom_id res chain seq x y z
N MET A 1 4.86 -15.25 40.25
CA MET A 1 3.58 -15.89 40.64
C MET A 1 2.49 -14.85 40.47
N ASP A 2 1.35 -15.10 39.81
CA ASP A 2 1.03 -16.20 38.89
C ASP A 2 -0.12 -15.75 37.94
N MET A 3 -0.44 -16.61 36.97
CA MET A 3 -1.30 -16.41 35.81
C MET A 3 -2.81 -16.23 36.04
N ARG A 4 -3.47 -15.68 34.99
CA ARG A 4 -4.88 -15.92 34.53
C ARG A 4 -5.99 -15.45 35.49
N GLY A 5 -7.13 -14.94 35.03
CA GLY A 5 -7.79 -15.06 33.72
C GLY A 5 -9.02 -15.97 33.85
N LEU A 6 -10.23 -15.43 33.67
CA LEU A 6 -11.48 -16.19 33.84
C LEU A 6 -12.67 -15.59 33.06
N ARG A 7 -13.50 -16.49 32.53
CA ARG A 7 -14.92 -16.31 32.10
C ARG A 7 -15.17 -15.55 30.79
N PHE A 8 -16.13 -15.95 29.93
CA PHE A 8 -16.95 -17.17 29.70
C PHE A 8 -17.73 -16.85 28.38
N LEU A 9 -18.07 -17.73 27.43
CA LEU A 9 -19.15 -18.74 27.44
C LEU A 9 -19.39 -19.26 26.00
N GLY A 10 -20.00 -20.45 25.85
CA GLY A 10 -20.52 -20.96 24.56
C GLY A 10 -20.11 -22.40 24.26
N ARG A 11 -20.73 -23.42 24.87
CA ARG A 11 -21.83 -24.25 24.31
C ARG A 11 -21.44 -25.04 23.03
N CYS A 12 -21.71 -26.35 22.89
CA CYS A 12 -22.36 -27.32 23.81
C CYS A 12 -22.25 -28.77 23.27
N ARG A 13 -22.05 -29.79 24.14
CA ARG A 13 -22.49 -31.22 24.01
C ARG A 13 -22.00 -32.02 22.75
N LYS A 14 -22.00 -33.36 22.62
CA LYS A 14 -22.32 -34.62 23.35
C LYS A 14 -21.55 -35.75 22.58
N ILE A 15 -21.24 -37.00 23.01
CA ILE A 15 -21.28 -37.74 24.29
C ILE A 15 -20.49 -39.09 24.15
N CYS A 16 -20.20 -39.78 25.27
CA CYS A 16 -19.96 -41.23 25.44
C CYS A 16 -18.79 -42.00 24.75
N ARG A 17 -17.79 -42.32 25.60
CA ARG A 17 -17.20 -43.66 25.91
C ARG A 17 -18.24 -44.82 25.92
N PRO A 18 -17.89 -46.14 26.00
CA PRO A 18 -16.67 -46.77 26.56
C PRO A 18 -16.02 -47.80 25.56
N GLN A 19 -15.21 -48.83 25.89
CA GLN A 19 -14.80 -49.45 27.16
C GLN A 19 -13.34 -50.00 27.14
N SER A 20 -13.16 -51.31 27.32
CA SER A 20 -11.92 -52.09 27.52
C SER A 20 -12.25 -53.60 27.38
N PHE A 21 -11.24 -54.47 27.29
CA PHE A 21 -11.01 -55.71 28.09
C PHE A 21 -10.48 -56.94 27.31
N ASN A 22 -9.39 -57.50 27.85
CA ASN A 22 -8.87 -58.89 27.83
C ASN A 22 -8.41 -59.64 26.54
N GLN A 23 -7.11 -60.00 26.58
CA GLN A 23 -6.57 -61.38 26.59
C GLN A 23 -7.48 -62.56 26.18
N LEU A 24 -7.00 -63.48 25.32
CA LEU A 24 -6.36 -64.77 25.72
C LEU A 24 -6.09 -65.71 24.51
N THR A 25 -4.82 -66.10 24.35
CA THR A 25 -4.27 -67.46 24.08
C THR A 25 -4.85 -68.47 23.06
N THR A 26 -3.90 -69.24 22.50
CA THR A 26 -3.94 -70.65 22.03
C THR A 26 -4.19 -70.97 20.53
N ASN A 27 -3.18 -71.66 19.99
CA ASN A 27 -3.20 -72.88 19.16
C ASN A 27 -4.04 -72.95 17.87
N GLY A 28 -3.38 -73.26 16.75
CA GLY A 28 -4.06 -73.57 15.49
C GLY A 28 -3.15 -73.83 14.28
N THR A 29 -2.13 -74.68 14.40
CA THR A 29 -1.35 -75.11 13.23
C THR A 29 -2.18 -76.00 12.30
N ARG A 30 -2.39 -75.60 11.03
CA ARG A 30 -2.17 -76.45 9.84
C ARG A 30 -2.31 -75.70 8.51
N ARG A 31 -1.48 -76.17 7.58
CA ARG A 31 -1.18 -75.65 6.24
C ARG A 31 -2.37 -75.69 5.26
N PHE A 32 -2.55 -74.62 4.47
CA PHE A 32 -2.71 -74.63 3.00
C PHE A 32 -2.58 -73.16 2.53
N SER A 33 -1.43 -72.73 2.03
CA SER A 33 -1.06 -72.62 0.60
C SER A 33 -2.06 -71.86 -0.29
N GLN A 34 -1.48 -70.95 -1.10
CA GLN A 34 -2.06 -70.05 -2.10
C GLN A 34 -2.49 -68.63 -1.63
N GLN A 35 -2.01 -67.67 -2.44
CA GLN A 35 -2.62 -66.38 -2.74
C GLN A 35 -2.27 -65.15 -1.88
N SER A 36 -0.96 -64.87 -1.75
CA SER A 36 -0.44 -63.50 -1.57
C SER A 36 0.91 -63.33 -2.29
N ASN A 37 0.93 -62.75 -3.50
CA ASN A 37 2.09 -62.14 -4.16
C ASN A 37 1.74 -61.68 -5.59
N LEU A 38 1.25 -60.44 -5.78
CA LEU A 38 1.14 -59.85 -7.14
C LEU A 38 1.12 -58.29 -7.22
N ARG A 39 1.49 -57.57 -6.16
CA ARG A 39 1.62 -56.08 -6.20
C ARG A 39 2.80 -55.51 -5.41
N GLN A 40 3.86 -56.29 -5.24
CA GLN A 40 5.11 -55.81 -4.63
C GLN A 40 6.32 -56.35 -5.38
N GLN A 41 6.44 -55.93 -6.64
CA GLN A 41 7.61 -56.19 -7.49
C GLN A 41 8.05 -54.91 -8.20
N ALA A 42 9.37 -54.69 -8.24
CA ALA A 42 10.07 -53.76 -9.11
C ALA A 42 9.87 -52.24 -8.91
N SER A 43 10.07 -51.75 -7.68
CA SER A 43 10.73 -50.44 -7.49
C SER A 43 12.25 -50.61 -7.42
N THR A 44 12.89 -51.08 -8.50
CA THR A 44 14.35 -51.11 -8.67
C THR A 44 14.72 -51.16 -10.16
N ASN A 45 15.87 -50.56 -10.49
CA ASN A 45 16.57 -50.61 -11.79
C ASN A 45 16.04 -49.72 -12.94
N ASP A 46 16.29 -48.41 -12.83
CA ASP A 46 16.45 -47.54 -14.00
C ASP A 46 17.65 -46.56 -13.84
N HIS A 47 18.78 -47.11 -13.38
CA HIS A 47 20.03 -46.38 -13.08
C HIS A 47 21.24 -46.98 -13.81
N ALA A 48 21.14 -47.18 -15.13
CA ALA A 48 22.28 -47.61 -15.96
C ALA A 48 22.35 -46.99 -17.38
N GLY A 49 21.24 -46.55 -17.97
CA GLY A 49 21.21 -46.00 -19.35
C GLY A 49 21.10 -44.47 -19.47
N THR A 50 20.82 -43.76 -18.36
CA THR A 50 20.17 -42.44 -18.40
C THR A 50 21.12 -41.25 -18.21
N LYS A 51 22.44 -41.47 -18.24
CA LYS A 51 23.44 -40.46 -17.79
C LYS A 51 23.73 -39.32 -18.78
N GLN A 52 23.40 -39.46 -20.06
CA GLN A 52 23.52 -38.37 -21.06
C GLN A 52 22.17 -37.74 -21.45
N LYS A 53 21.08 -38.50 -21.47
CA LYS A 53 19.74 -37.98 -21.82
C LYS A 53 19.07 -37.19 -20.68
N ASN A 54 19.47 -37.38 -19.42
CA ASN A 54 18.97 -36.58 -18.30
C ASN A 54 19.63 -35.20 -18.20
N THR A 55 20.81 -34.99 -18.79
CA THR A 55 21.53 -33.71 -18.70
C THR A 55 20.77 -32.59 -19.42
N SER A 56 20.22 -32.86 -20.59
CA SER A 56 19.34 -31.91 -21.29
C SER A 56 18.06 -31.64 -20.49
N THR A 57 17.39 -32.67 -20.00
CA THR A 57 16.19 -32.54 -19.15
C THR A 57 16.46 -31.70 -17.90
N LEU A 58 17.63 -31.87 -17.26
CA LEU A 58 18.03 -31.09 -16.09
C LEU A 58 18.28 -29.61 -16.42
N TYR A 59 18.87 -29.30 -17.58
CA TYR A 59 18.97 -27.91 -18.06
C TYR A 59 17.60 -27.29 -18.42
N TYR A 60 16.66 -28.09 -18.96
CA TYR A 60 15.30 -27.61 -19.22
C TYR A 60 14.52 -27.34 -17.93
N THR A 61 14.58 -28.21 -16.92
CA THR A 61 13.90 -27.96 -15.64
C THR A 61 14.55 -26.82 -14.85
N ALA A 62 15.88 -26.74 -14.84
CA ALA A 62 16.60 -25.63 -14.21
C ALA A 62 16.26 -24.28 -14.86
N SER A 63 16.20 -24.20 -16.19
CA SER A 63 15.86 -22.94 -16.88
C SER A 63 14.41 -22.50 -16.64
N ILE A 64 13.46 -23.44 -16.53
CA ILE A 64 12.06 -23.13 -16.15
C ILE A 64 11.97 -22.60 -14.71
N ILE A 65 12.70 -23.20 -13.76
CA ILE A 65 12.72 -22.75 -12.36
C ILE A 65 13.31 -21.33 -12.27
N VAL A 66 14.47 -21.10 -12.89
CA VAL A 66 15.12 -19.78 -12.90
C VAL A 66 14.25 -18.74 -13.60
N GLY A 67 13.64 -19.09 -14.74
CA GLY A 67 12.72 -18.20 -15.47
C GLY A 67 11.49 -17.82 -14.65
N THR A 68 10.89 -18.77 -13.94
CA THR A 68 9.72 -18.52 -13.08
C THR A 68 10.07 -17.62 -11.91
N LEU A 69 11.24 -17.83 -11.27
CA LEU A 69 11.73 -16.97 -10.19
C LEU A 69 12.06 -15.55 -10.68
N ALA A 70 12.68 -15.42 -11.85
CA ALA A 70 12.97 -14.13 -12.49
C ALA A 70 11.69 -13.35 -12.82
N LEU A 71 10.67 -14.03 -13.37
CA LEU A 71 9.35 -13.43 -13.64
C LEU A 71 8.63 -13.02 -12.36
N ALA A 72 8.64 -13.86 -11.32
CA ALA A 72 8.04 -13.54 -10.03
C ALA A 72 8.67 -12.28 -9.40
N TYR A 73 10.00 -12.22 -9.35
CA TYR A 73 10.73 -11.07 -8.82
C TYR A 73 10.59 -9.81 -9.70
N GLY A 74 10.60 -9.97 -11.03
CA GLY A 74 10.42 -8.90 -12.00
C GLY A 74 9.00 -8.32 -12.08
N SER A 75 7.98 -9.07 -11.64
CA SER A 75 6.59 -8.61 -11.66
C SER A 75 6.34 -7.37 -10.80
N VAL A 76 6.99 -7.27 -9.63
CA VAL A 76 6.83 -6.17 -8.68
C VAL A 76 7.34 -4.83 -9.21
N PRO A 77 8.59 -4.69 -9.72
CA PRO A 77 9.05 -3.45 -10.33
C PRO A 77 8.29 -3.12 -11.63
N LEU A 78 7.89 -4.12 -12.43
CA LEU A 78 7.08 -3.89 -13.64
C LEU A 78 5.70 -3.30 -13.29
N TYR A 79 5.03 -3.86 -12.28
CA TYR A 79 3.76 -3.34 -11.78
C TYR A 79 3.91 -1.90 -11.26
N LYS A 80 4.96 -1.63 -10.46
CA LYS A 80 5.26 -0.27 -9.99
C LYS A 80 5.47 0.72 -11.14
N MET A 81 6.22 0.33 -12.17
CA MET A 81 6.46 1.17 -13.35
C MET A 81 5.15 1.47 -14.10
N ILE A 82 4.29 0.48 -14.30
CA ILE A 82 2.99 0.67 -14.95
C ILE A 82 2.08 1.57 -14.10
N CYS A 83 1.98 1.35 -12.80
CA CYS A 83 1.16 2.19 -11.91
C CYS A 83 1.65 3.64 -11.85
N GLN A 84 2.97 3.85 -11.76
CA GLN A 84 3.58 5.18 -11.75
C GLN A 84 3.43 5.94 -13.08
N GLN A 85 3.22 5.24 -14.19
CA GLN A 85 3.05 5.84 -15.52
C GLN A 85 1.57 6.04 -15.90
N THR A 86 0.66 5.19 -15.39
CA THR A 86 -0.78 5.25 -15.69
C THR A 86 -1.60 6.00 -14.63
N GLY A 87 -1.07 6.21 -13.42
CA GLY A 87 -1.80 6.85 -12.31
C GLY A 87 -2.94 5.97 -11.75
N TRP A 88 -2.97 4.68 -12.12
CA TRP A 88 -4.02 3.77 -11.67
C TRP A 88 -3.99 3.65 -10.14
N ASN A 89 -5.17 3.64 -9.51
CA ASN A 89 -5.35 3.71 -8.06
C ASN A 89 -4.97 5.05 -7.39
N GLY A 90 -4.87 6.15 -8.15
CA GLY A 90 -4.79 7.51 -7.61
C GLY A 90 -3.43 7.93 -7.05
N GLN A 91 -2.37 7.17 -7.30
CA GLN A 91 -1.01 7.64 -7.04
C GLN A 91 -0.59 8.66 -8.11
N PRO A 92 0.09 9.77 -7.73
CA PRO A 92 0.53 10.77 -8.69
C PRO A 92 1.56 10.18 -9.66
N VAL A 93 1.37 10.43 -10.95
CA VAL A 93 2.29 10.02 -12.00
C VAL A 93 3.62 10.76 -11.80
N GLN A 94 4.74 10.02 -11.87
CA GLN A 94 6.08 10.61 -11.76
C GLN A 94 6.48 11.27 -13.09
N VAL A 95 5.77 12.33 -13.48
CA VAL A 95 6.08 13.15 -14.67
C VAL A 95 7.38 13.96 -14.51
N HIS A 96 7.92 14.07 -13.29
CA HIS A 96 9.20 14.72 -13.00
C HIS A 96 10.43 13.85 -13.37
N LYS A 97 10.43 13.20 -14.54
CA LYS A 97 11.52 12.33 -14.99
C LYS A 97 12.52 13.04 -15.89
N ALA A 98 13.29 13.96 -15.30
CA ALA A 98 14.67 14.32 -15.63
C ALA A 98 15.14 14.32 -17.12
N GLY A 99 14.33 14.78 -18.08
CA GLY A 99 14.71 14.65 -19.50
C GLY A 99 13.99 15.50 -20.54
N ASP A 100 12.90 16.22 -20.22
CA ASP A 100 12.23 17.10 -21.18
C ASP A 100 11.63 18.34 -20.50
N GLY A 101 12.03 19.52 -20.98
CA GLY A 101 11.58 20.82 -20.51
C GLY A 101 12.09 21.23 -19.12
N ASP A 102 12.81 22.35 -19.06
CA ASP A 102 13.12 23.07 -17.82
C ASP A 102 11.83 23.26 -16.99
N THR A 103 11.79 22.90 -15.70
CA THR A 103 10.57 23.05 -14.88
C THR A 103 10.10 24.51 -14.88
N ALA A 104 11.06 25.46 -14.93
CA ALA A 104 10.81 26.88 -15.08
C ALA A 104 10.04 27.27 -16.36
N SER A 105 10.17 26.50 -17.45
CA SER A 105 9.45 26.75 -18.71
C SER A 105 7.95 26.42 -18.62
N ARG A 106 7.57 25.50 -17.72
CA ARG A 106 6.17 25.07 -17.48
C ARG A 106 5.42 25.99 -16.51
N LEU A 107 6.13 26.87 -15.78
CA LEU A 107 5.58 27.88 -14.87
C LEU A 107 5.10 29.16 -15.60
N LYS A 108 4.77 29.06 -16.89
CA LYS A 108 4.20 30.16 -17.68
C LYS A 108 2.67 30.03 -17.68
N PRO A 109 1.92 31.01 -17.13
CA PRO A 109 0.46 30.93 -17.09
C PRO A 109 -0.12 30.99 -18.50
N VAL A 110 -1.01 30.04 -18.82
CA VAL A 110 -1.74 29.98 -20.09
C VAL A 110 -2.93 30.93 -20.00
N THR A 111 -2.75 32.17 -20.43
CA THR A 111 -3.75 33.24 -20.33
C THR A 111 -5.00 33.01 -21.17
N ASP A 112 -4.92 32.16 -22.20
CA ASP A 112 -6.05 31.75 -23.06
C ASP A 112 -6.89 30.59 -22.46
N SER A 113 -6.55 30.15 -21.24
CA SER A 113 -7.27 29.06 -20.56
C SER A 113 -8.18 29.58 -19.43
N ARG A 114 -9.19 28.79 -19.08
CA ARG A 114 -10.15 29.15 -18.02
C ARG A 114 -9.50 29.07 -16.62
N ARG A 115 -9.92 29.95 -15.72
CA ARG A 115 -9.53 29.89 -14.29
C ARG A 115 -10.17 28.68 -13.62
N LEU A 116 -9.34 27.85 -13.02
CA LEU A 116 -9.74 26.68 -12.24
C LEU A 116 -9.99 27.09 -10.80
N ARG A 117 -11.04 26.57 -10.18
CA ARG A 117 -11.36 26.76 -8.75
C ARG A 117 -10.73 25.63 -7.94
N ILE A 118 -9.77 25.97 -7.10
CA ILE A 118 -9.08 25.03 -6.23
C ILE A 118 -9.69 25.20 -4.84
N THR A 119 -10.38 24.17 -4.37
CA THR A 119 -11.02 24.10 -3.07
C THR A 119 -10.10 23.39 -2.08
N PHE A 120 -9.92 23.96 -0.89
CA PHE A 120 -9.06 23.40 0.14
C PHE A 120 -9.91 22.72 1.22
N ASN A 121 -9.60 21.45 1.50
CA ASN A 121 -10.20 20.69 2.58
C ASN A 121 -9.12 20.24 3.57
N GLY A 122 -9.47 20.25 4.86
CA GLY A 122 -8.58 19.82 5.94
C GLY A 122 -9.34 19.02 6.99
N SER A 123 -8.90 17.79 7.20
CA SER A 123 -9.40 16.82 8.17
C SER A 123 -8.29 16.36 9.12
N VAL A 124 -8.70 15.85 10.28
CA VAL A 124 -7.85 15.18 11.27
C VAL A 124 -8.47 13.82 11.61
N SER A 125 -7.68 12.86 12.07
CA SER A 125 -8.24 11.64 12.68
C SER A 125 -8.75 11.92 14.09
N ASP A 126 -9.80 11.21 14.54
CA ASP A 126 -10.43 11.45 15.85
C ASP A 126 -9.47 11.25 17.05
N VAL A 127 -8.42 10.44 16.87
CA VAL A 127 -7.38 10.15 17.87
C VAL A 127 -6.34 11.29 18.00
N LEU A 128 -6.37 12.26 17.07
CA LEU A 128 -5.52 13.44 17.03
C LEU A 128 -6.34 14.68 17.47
N PRO A 129 -6.16 15.20 18.69
CA PRO A 129 -6.91 16.35 19.22
C PRO A 129 -6.39 17.68 18.63
N TRP A 130 -6.29 17.77 17.32
CA TRP A 130 -5.86 18.97 16.60
C TRP A 130 -7.07 19.63 15.93
N LYS A 131 -7.04 20.96 15.82
CA LYS A 131 -7.90 21.69 14.88
C LYS A 131 -7.04 22.04 13.68
N PHE A 132 -7.33 21.42 12.54
CA PHE A 132 -6.69 21.73 11.27
C PHE A 132 -7.72 22.38 10.35
N THR A 133 -7.45 23.61 9.90
CA THR A 133 -8.38 24.37 9.05
C THR A 133 -7.63 25.15 7.97
N PRO A 134 -8.08 25.13 6.70
CA PRO A 134 -7.56 26.02 5.68
C PRO A 134 -7.93 27.48 6.01
N GLN A 135 -7.00 28.41 5.83
CA GLN A 135 -7.25 29.84 5.96
C GLN A 135 -8.10 30.38 4.79
N GLN A 136 -7.94 29.77 3.61
CA GLN A 136 -8.68 30.13 2.40
C GLN A 136 -9.48 28.90 1.92
N ARG A 137 -10.79 29.05 1.69
CA ARG A 137 -11.64 27.92 1.25
C ARG A 137 -11.50 27.60 -0.23
N GLU A 138 -11.41 28.63 -1.08
CA GLU A 138 -11.15 28.50 -2.51
C GLU A 138 -10.17 29.54 -3.01
N VAL A 139 -9.39 29.19 -4.02
CA VAL A 139 -8.52 30.09 -4.82
C VAL A 139 -8.79 29.82 -6.30
N ARG A 140 -8.66 30.85 -7.16
CA ARG A 140 -8.89 30.73 -8.61
C ARG A 140 -7.64 31.06 -9.42
N VAL A 141 -7.05 30.05 -10.03
CA VAL A 141 -5.75 30.12 -10.72
C VAL A 141 -5.84 29.60 -12.15
N LEU A 142 -4.95 30.07 -13.01
CA LEU A 142 -4.77 29.58 -14.36
C LEU A 142 -3.84 28.34 -14.38
N PRO A 143 -4.02 27.39 -15.31
CA PRO A 143 -2.96 26.46 -15.72
C PRO A 143 -1.63 27.18 -15.98
N GLY A 144 -0.55 26.70 -15.38
CA GLY A 144 0.78 27.31 -15.38
C GLY A 144 1.01 28.42 -14.35
N GLU A 145 -0.04 28.90 -13.65
CA GLU A 145 0.08 29.88 -12.55
C GLU A 145 0.47 29.18 -11.24
N THR A 146 1.41 29.78 -10.51
CA THR A 146 1.82 29.31 -9.18
C THR A 146 0.95 29.92 -8.08
N ALA A 147 0.64 29.12 -7.07
CA ALA A 147 -0.31 29.47 -6.03
C ALA A 147 0.19 29.07 -4.64
N LEU A 148 -0.10 29.94 -3.67
CA LEU A 148 0.20 29.73 -2.26
C LEU A 148 -1.10 29.72 -1.46
N ALA A 149 -1.32 28.66 -0.68
CA ALA A 149 -2.44 28.54 0.24
C ALA A 149 -1.93 28.23 1.65
N PHE A 150 -2.59 28.76 2.68
CA PHE A 150 -2.21 28.54 4.06
C PHE A 150 -3.23 27.65 4.78
N TYR A 151 -2.72 26.74 5.60
CA TYR A 151 -3.51 25.99 6.57
C TYR A 151 -2.99 26.28 7.98
N THR A 152 -3.88 26.35 8.96
CA THR A 152 -3.51 26.46 10.37
C THR A 152 -3.77 25.14 11.07
N ALA A 153 -2.78 24.62 11.78
CA ALA A 153 -2.97 23.53 12.75
C ALA A 153 -2.79 24.07 14.17
N THR A 154 -3.74 23.75 15.04
CA THR A 154 -3.71 24.04 16.48
C THR A 154 -3.77 22.73 17.26
N ASN A 155 -2.79 22.46 18.11
CA ASN A 155 -2.85 21.33 19.04
C ASN A 155 -3.72 21.70 20.25
N LYS A 156 -4.90 21.07 20.40
CA LYS A 156 -5.79 21.25 21.56
C LYS A 156 -5.52 20.24 22.68
N GLY A 157 -4.54 19.34 22.49
CA GLY A 157 -4.09 18.40 23.52
C GLY A 157 -3.27 19.06 24.62
N THR A 158 -3.13 18.36 25.74
CA THR A 158 -2.34 18.77 26.91
C THR A 158 -0.87 18.34 26.84
N SER A 159 -0.50 17.52 25.85
CA SER A 159 0.89 17.12 25.57
C SER A 159 1.33 17.61 24.19
N ASP A 160 2.63 17.54 23.94
CA ASP A 160 3.14 17.52 22.58
C ASP A 160 2.64 16.29 21.82
N ILE A 161 2.40 16.46 20.52
CA ILE A 161 1.94 15.39 19.62
C ILE A 161 2.68 15.52 18.30
N ILE A 162 3.01 14.39 17.69
CA ILE A 162 3.56 14.30 16.34
C ILE A 162 2.44 13.87 15.39
N GLY A 163 2.26 14.64 14.33
CA GLY A 163 1.29 14.38 13.26
C GLY A 163 1.98 14.20 11.91
N VAL A 164 1.45 13.30 11.09
CA VAL A 164 1.85 13.13 9.69
C VAL A 164 0.59 13.32 8.83
N ALA A 165 0.68 14.13 7.78
CA ALA A 165 -0.45 14.42 6.90
C ALA A 165 -0.36 13.67 5.58
N THR A 166 -1.45 13.03 5.15
CA THR A 166 -1.59 12.56 3.76
C THR A 166 -2.42 13.55 2.96
N TYR A 167 -2.32 13.46 1.63
CA TYR A 167 -3.10 14.30 0.72
C TYR A 167 -3.75 13.50 -0.39
N SER A 168 -4.87 14.02 -0.89
CA SER A 168 -5.53 13.52 -2.09
C SER A 168 -6.05 14.67 -2.95
N VAL A 169 -6.10 14.43 -4.26
CA VAL A 169 -6.60 15.38 -5.26
C VAL A 169 -7.83 14.77 -5.94
N THR A 170 -8.93 15.52 -5.95
CA THR A 170 -10.21 15.12 -6.55
C THR A 170 -10.64 16.16 -7.58
N PRO A 171 -11.06 15.78 -8.80
CA PRO A 171 -11.15 14.43 -9.34
C PRO A 171 -9.78 13.77 -9.61
N ALA A 172 -9.70 12.45 -9.45
CA ALA A 172 -8.44 11.69 -9.56
C ALA A 172 -7.72 11.85 -10.92
N GLN A 173 -8.48 12.06 -12.01
CA GLN A 173 -7.93 12.30 -13.34
C GLN A 173 -7.08 13.58 -13.45
N VAL A 174 -7.23 14.53 -12.51
CA VAL A 174 -6.42 15.75 -12.45
C VAL A 174 -5.10 15.55 -11.71
N ALA A 175 -4.96 14.49 -10.90
CA ALA A 175 -3.79 14.25 -10.07
C ALA A 175 -2.44 14.24 -10.83
N PRO A 176 -2.32 13.76 -12.09
CA PRO A 176 -1.09 13.85 -12.87
C PRO A 176 -0.67 15.29 -13.24
N TYR A 177 -1.64 16.20 -13.35
CA TYR A 177 -1.43 17.61 -13.71
C TYR A 177 -1.26 18.51 -12.47
N PHE A 178 -1.57 18.02 -11.27
CA PHE A 178 -1.47 18.77 -10.03
C PHE A 178 -0.10 18.59 -9.38
N SER A 179 0.80 19.54 -9.60
CA SER A 179 2.17 19.48 -9.08
C SER A 179 2.30 20.27 -7.79
N LYS A 180 2.44 19.55 -6.67
CA LYS A 180 2.73 20.14 -5.37
C LYS A 180 4.24 20.30 -5.17
N ILE A 181 4.74 21.55 -5.16
CA ILE A 181 6.18 21.83 -5.09
C ILE A 181 6.70 21.71 -3.64
N GLN A 182 5.93 22.14 -2.63
CA GLN A 182 6.36 22.11 -1.22
C GLN A 182 5.27 21.54 -0.29
N CYS A 183 5.64 20.60 0.59
CA CYS A 183 4.70 19.68 1.22
C CYS A 183 5.13 19.18 2.61
N PHE A 184 4.54 19.75 3.68
CA PHE A 184 4.58 19.18 5.05
C PHE A 184 4.02 17.75 5.16
N CYS A 185 3.43 17.22 4.10
CA CYS A 185 2.79 15.91 4.04
C CYS A 185 3.78 14.73 4.07
N PHE A 186 5.08 14.99 4.05
CA PHE A 186 6.10 13.97 4.24
C PHE A 186 7.05 14.28 5.40
N GLU A 187 6.78 15.36 6.14
CA GLU A 187 7.60 15.81 7.26
C GLU A 187 6.81 15.74 8.56
N GLU A 188 7.45 15.23 9.59
CA GLU A 188 6.86 15.01 10.91
C GLU A 188 6.57 16.35 11.58
N GLN A 189 5.30 16.72 11.70
CA GLN A 189 4.92 17.96 12.37
C GLN A 189 4.79 17.69 13.87
N LYS A 190 5.71 18.21 14.67
CA LYS A 190 5.58 18.24 16.13
C LYS A 190 4.94 19.56 16.55
N LEU A 191 3.80 19.49 17.23
CA LEU A 191 3.15 20.65 17.86
C LEU A 191 3.12 20.47 19.37
N ASN A 192 3.57 21.48 20.11
CA ASN A 192 3.48 21.55 21.56
C ASN A 192 2.02 21.75 22.01
N ALA A 193 1.73 21.53 23.29
CA ALA A 193 0.37 21.71 23.83
C ALA A 193 -0.10 23.17 23.67
N GLY A 194 -1.28 23.38 23.06
CA GLY A 194 -1.84 24.71 22.79
C GLY A 194 -1.20 25.46 21.62
N GLU A 195 -0.14 24.95 21.01
CA GLU A 195 0.56 25.63 19.92
C GLU A 195 -0.28 25.69 18.64
N SER A 196 -0.16 26.80 17.90
CA SER A 196 -0.77 26.99 16.58
C SER A 196 0.29 27.41 15.58
N VAL A 197 0.36 26.71 14.44
CA VAL A 197 1.33 26.95 13.37
C VAL A 197 0.62 27.07 12.03
N ASP A 198 1.06 28.03 11.22
CA ASP A 198 0.61 28.22 9.84
C ASP A 198 1.55 27.51 8.86
N MET A 199 0.94 26.69 8.01
CA MET A 199 1.59 25.80 7.05
C MET A 199 1.33 26.26 5.62
N PRO A 200 2.29 26.96 4.96
CA PRO A 200 2.21 27.35 3.55
C PRO A 200 2.34 26.16 2.56
N VAL A 201 1.30 25.93 1.77
CA VAL A 201 1.26 24.97 0.67
C VAL A 201 1.47 25.69 -0.65
N PHE A 202 2.59 25.40 -1.32
CA PHE A 202 2.91 25.92 -2.65
C PHE A 202 2.67 24.86 -3.74
N PHE A 203 1.89 25.21 -4.76
CA PHE A 203 1.46 24.32 -5.83
C PHE A 203 1.26 25.07 -7.16
N PHE A 204 1.20 24.31 -8.25
CA PHE A 204 0.75 24.80 -9.56
C PHE A 204 0.00 23.68 -10.28
N ILE A 205 -0.70 24.06 -11.36
CA ILE A 205 -1.36 23.12 -12.27
C ILE A 205 -0.62 23.16 -13.58
N ASP A 206 -0.26 22.01 -14.12
CA ASP A 206 0.50 21.93 -15.34
C ASP A 206 -0.28 22.50 -16.55
N PRO A 207 0.33 23.34 -17.41
CA PRO A 207 -0.33 23.92 -18.58
C PRO A 207 -0.88 22.87 -19.57
N ASP A 208 -0.37 21.63 -19.58
CA ASP A 208 -0.91 20.56 -20.43
C ASP A 208 -2.34 20.14 -20.03
N PHE A 209 -2.80 20.48 -18.82
CA PHE A 209 -4.21 20.33 -18.41
C PHE A 209 -5.17 21.02 -19.39
N ALA A 210 -4.79 22.19 -19.94
CA ALA A 210 -5.63 22.92 -20.89
C ALA A 210 -5.68 22.27 -22.28
N LYS A 211 -4.73 21.38 -22.60
CA LYS A 211 -4.62 20.69 -23.90
C LYS A 211 -5.39 19.37 -23.93
N ASP A 212 -5.51 18.68 -22.79
CA ASP A 212 -6.21 17.39 -22.69
C ASP A 212 -7.74 17.53 -22.86
N PRO A 213 -8.36 16.90 -23.88
CA PRO A 213 -9.81 16.88 -24.04
C PRO A 213 -10.57 16.33 -22.83
N SER A 214 -9.98 15.41 -22.07
CA SER A 214 -10.57 14.76 -20.90
C SER A 214 -10.77 15.75 -19.73
N MET A 215 -9.90 16.76 -19.65
CA MET A 215 -9.94 17.80 -18.62
C MET A 215 -10.94 18.92 -18.94
N LYS A 216 -11.54 18.94 -20.14
CA LYS A 216 -12.39 20.07 -20.60
C LYS A 216 -13.60 20.37 -19.73
N ASN A 217 -14.12 19.40 -18.96
CA ASN A 217 -15.31 19.56 -18.12
C ASN A 217 -15.00 19.73 -16.62
N ILE A 218 -13.73 19.91 -16.24
CA ILE A 218 -13.30 20.00 -14.84
C ILE A 218 -12.92 21.45 -14.50
N ASP A 219 -13.78 22.13 -13.76
CA ASP A 219 -13.53 23.49 -13.29
C ASP A 219 -13.15 23.57 -11.82
N THR A 220 -13.41 22.48 -11.07
CA THR A 220 -13.21 22.43 -9.62
C THR A 220 -12.30 21.28 -9.24
N ILE A 221 -11.22 21.60 -8.57
CA ILE A 221 -10.22 20.66 -8.05
C ILE A 221 -10.25 20.80 -6.53
N THR A 222 -10.39 19.71 -5.80
CA THR A 222 -10.36 19.71 -4.34
C THR A 222 -9.07 19.07 -3.86
N LEU A 223 -8.27 19.86 -3.15
CA LEU A 223 -7.06 19.40 -2.45
C LEU A 223 -7.44 19.10 -1.00
N SER A 224 -7.47 17.80 -0.66
CA SER A 224 -7.83 17.33 0.68
C SER A 224 -6.60 16.89 1.45
N TYR A 225 -6.47 17.38 2.68
CA TYR A 225 -5.43 16.99 3.63
C TYR A 225 -6.03 16.26 4.81
N THR A 226 -5.45 15.13 5.21
CA THR A 226 -5.84 14.43 6.45
C THR A 226 -4.62 14.19 7.32
N PHE A 227 -4.64 14.75 8.53
CA PHE A 227 -3.62 14.49 9.55
C PHE A 227 -3.94 13.23 10.36
N PHE A 228 -2.93 12.39 10.54
CA PHE A 228 -2.94 11.23 11.41
C PHE A 228 -1.91 11.39 12.53
N LYS A 229 -2.23 10.87 13.70
CA LYS A 229 -1.29 10.79 14.83
C LYS A 229 -0.19 9.79 14.54
N ALA A 230 1.06 10.18 14.73
CA ALA A 230 2.21 9.28 14.64
C ALA A 230 2.92 9.17 15.98
N ARG A 231 3.57 8.02 16.22
CA ARG A 231 4.52 7.82 17.32
C ARG A 231 5.69 6.98 16.83
N TYR A 232 6.88 7.24 17.38
CA TYR A 232 8.02 6.35 17.22
C TYR A 232 7.74 5.04 17.98
N ASP A 233 8.09 3.91 17.36
CA ASP A 233 8.24 2.65 18.08
C ASP A 233 9.61 2.56 18.77
N ASP A 234 9.82 1.52 19.57
CA ASP A 234 11.07 1.31 20.33
C ASP A 234 12.33 1.14 19.45
N ASN A 235 12.15 0.97 18.13
CA ASN A 235 13.23 0.90 17.14
C ASN A 235 13.46 2.23 16.42
N GLY A 236 12.77 3.31 16.83
CA GLY A 236 12.84 4.64 16.21
C GLY A 236 12.03 4.78 14.92
N ILE A 237 11.16 3.82 14.57
CA ILE A 237 10.35 3.88 13.34
C ILE A 237 9.02 4.55 13.65
N LEU A 238 8.67 5.62 12.93
CA LEU A 238 7.32 6.19 13.01
C LEU A 238 6.26 5.21 12.52
N ARG A 239 5.22 5.01 13.35
CA ARG A 239 4.00 4.30 12.98
C ARG A 239 2.78 5.21 13.18
N PRO A 240 1.85 5.26 12.21
CA PRO A 240 0.56 5.91 12.44
C PRO A 240 -0.19 5.14 13.52
N THR A 241 -0.66 5.86 14.54
CA THR A 241 -1.51 5.31 15.60
C THR A 241 -2.96 5.47 15.16
N ALA A 242 -3.64 4.36 14.91
CA ALA A 242 -5.06 4.30 14.58
C ALA A 242 -5.95 4.64 15.80
#